data_AF-A0A512M7D1-F1
#
_entry.id   AF-A0A512M7D1-F1
#
_cell.length_a   1.000
_cell.length_b   1.000
_cell.length_c   1.000
_cell.angle_alpha   90.00
_cell.angle_beta   90.00
_cell.angle_gamma   90.00
#
_symmetry.space_group_name_H-M   'P 1'
#
loop_
_entity.id
_entity.type
_entity.pdbx_description
1 polymer ?
#
loop_
_entity_poly.entity_id
_entity_poly.type
_entity_poly.pdbx_seq_one_letter_code
_entity_poly.pdbx_strand_id
1 'polypeptide(L)'
;MAYQVKESLTAKPRTYALEDIHSDYKQKLLAGTALVCEERQDFWYSVAELVGDAPTARFSFVCPKCKGMVPARQIDVGLETKCPRCQTLAQVPDVRARQNAVMDRHLLKEATQTLLAGAAVFVVGAGTTVASYMDAIDRGGTSFYIFWGLAVAGAGMMITGQGRRRLYFKKYPKGGKH
;
A
#
# COMPACT_ATOMS: atom_id res chain seq x y z
N MET A 1 -0.27 28.94 -9.36
CA MET A 1 -0.51 27.47 -9.39
C MET A 1 -1.95 27.25 -8.99
N ALA A 2 -2.68 26.39 -9.69
CA ALA A 2 -4.09 26.13 -9.39
C ALA A 2 -4.22 24.96 -8.41
N TYR A 3 -5.04 25.13 -7.38
CA TYR A 3 -5.35 24.10 -6.39
C TYR A 3 -6.78 23.63 -6.58
N GLN A 4 -7.02 22.34 -6.45
CA GLN A 4 -8.36 21.78 -6.39
C GLN A 4 -8.73 21.54 -4.94
N VAL A 5 -9.88 22.05 -4.52
CA VAL A 5 -10.38 21.91 -3.15
C VAL A 5 -11.73 21.20 -3.16
N LYS A 6 -11.91 20.27 -2.23
CA LYS A 6 -13.15 19.54 -1.97
C LYS A 6 -13.51 19.65 -0.50
N GLU A 7 -14.74 20.04 -0.22
CA GLU A 7 -15.26 20.10 1.16
C GLU A 7 -15.39 18.70 1.79
N SER A 8 -15.64 17.67 0.97
CA SER A 8 -15.77 16.28 1.39
C SER A 8 -15.32 15.31 0.29
N LEU A 9 -15.15 14.03 0.61
CA LEU A 9 -14.72 12.99 -0.36
C LEU A 9 -15.65 12.85 -1.57
N THR A 10 -16.94 13.18 -1.42
CA THR A 10 -17.96 13.06 -2.47
C THR A 10 -18.27 14.38 -3.17
N ALA A 11 -17.75 15.51 -2.68
CA ALA A 11 -17.99 16.82 -3.26
C ALA A 11 -17.25 17.01 -4.60
N LYS A 12 -17.85 17.78 -5.50
CA LYS A 12 -17.20 18.19 -6.76
C LYS A 12 -16.01 19.13 -6.44
N PRO A 13 -14.82 18.92 -7.03
CA PRO A 13 -13.69 19.80 -6.81
C PRO A 13 -13.95 21.19 -7.40
N ARG A 14 -13.53 22.21 -6.67
CA ARG A 14 -13.51 23.60 -7.11
C ARG A 14 -12.06 24.07 -7.22
N THR A 15 -11.78 24.91 -8.20
CA THR A 15 -10.43 25.47 -8.41
C THR A 15 -10.25 26.73 -7.59
N TYR A 16 -9.13 26.83 -6.89
CA TYR A 16 -8.75 27.96 -6.04
C TYR A 16 -7.31 28.41 -6.35
N ALA A 17 -7.03 29.69 -6.15
CA ALA A 17 -5.66 30.18 -6.00
C ALA A 17 -5.17 29.92 -4.56
N LEU A 18 -3.84 29.86 -4.37
CA LEU A 18 -3.26 29.62 -3.05
C LEU A 18 -3.63 30.73 -2.07
N GLU A 19 -3.60 31.97 -2.54
CA GLU A 19 -3.91 33.17 -1.79
C GLU A 19 -5.37 33.14 -1.29
N ASP A 20 -6.30 32.69 -2.15
CA ASP A 20 -7.72 32.54 -1.81
C ASP A 20 -7.92 31.47 -0.74
N ILE A 21 -7.23 30.33 -0.84
CA ILE A 21 -7.28 29.27 0.18
C ILE A 21 -6.83 29.83 1.54
N HIS A 22 -5.72 30.56 1.57
CA HIS A 22 -5.23 31.18 2.81
C HIS A 22 -6.20 32.21 3.38
N SER A 23 -6.82 33.03 2.52
CA SER A 23 -7.82 34.02 2.92
C SER A 23 -9.07 33.36 3.50
N ASP A 24 -9.68 32.43 2.76
CA ASP A 24 -10.92 31.76 3.14
C ASP A 24 -10.75 30.90 4.39
N TYR A 25 -9.59 30.26 4.54
CA TYR A 25 -9.24 29.53 5.75
C TYR A 25 -9.13 30.45 6.98
N LYS A 26 -8.46 31.60 6.85
CA LYS A 26 -8.37 32.61 7.92
C LYS A 26 -9.73 33.18 8.31
N GLN A 27 -10.61 33.37 7.33
CA GLN A 27 -11.99 33.83 7.54
C GLN A 27 -12.94 32.73 8.06
N LYS A 28 -12.45 31.49 8.25
CA LYS A 28 -13.23 30.31 8.63
C LYS A 28 -14.36 29.96 7.65
N LEU A 29 -14.24 30.41 6.41
CA LEU A 29 -15.14 30.02 5.31
C LEU A 29 -14.79 28.63 4.79
N LEU A 30 -13.52 28.24 4.89
CA LEU A 30 -13.02 26.93 4.49
C LEU A 30 -12.65 26.10 5.72
N ALA A 31 -13.26 24.91 5.85
CA ALA A 31 -12.93 23.99 6.94
C ALA A 31 -11.50 23.47 6.80
N GLY A 32 -10.75 23.39 7.91
CA GLY A 32 -9.39 22.83 7.90
C GLY A 32 -9.33 21.36 7.46
N THR A 33 -10.43 20.62 7.63
CA THR A 33 -10.60 19.23 7.18
C THR A 33 -10.95 19.09 5.69
N ALA A 34 -11.21 20.20 4.98
CA ALA A 34 -11.40 20.16 3.54
C ALA A 34 -10.13 19.64 2.87
N LEU A 35 -10.30 18.96 1.75
CA LEU A 35 -9.24 18.30 1.02
C LEU A 35 -8.74 19.21 -0.10
N VAL A 36 -7.43 19.37 -0.21
CA VAL A 36 -6.73 20.11 -1.25
C VAL A 36 -5.81 19.17 -2.02
N CYS A 37 -5.69 19.41 -3.31
CA CYS A 37 -4.72 18.76 -4.18
C CYS A 37 -4.18 19.81 -5.15
N GLU A 38 -2.86 19.87 -5.34
CA GLU A 38 -2.31 20.64 -6.44
C GLU A 38 -2.52 19.88 -7.76
N GLU A 39 -2.70 20.58 -8.87
CA GLU A 39 -2.99 19.96 -10.18
C GLU A 39 -1.92 18.95 -10.65
N ARG A 40 -0.68 19.11 -10.18
CA ARG A 40 0.45 18.22 -10.51
C ARG A 40 0.59 17.03 -9.56
N GLN A 41 -0.27 16.92 -8.57
CA GLN A 41 -0.22 15.89 -7.54
C GLN A 41 -1.40 14.93 -7.69
N ASP A 42 -1.18 13.67 -7.34
CA ASP A 42 -2.20 12.62 -7.44
C ASP A 42 -2.83 12.28 -6.07
N PHE A 43 -2.54 13.06 -5.03
CA PHE A 43 -2.99 12.78 -3.66
C PHE A 43 -3.59 14.02 -2.99
N TRP A 44 -4.63 13.77 -2.20
CA TRP A 44 -5.36 14.80 -1.47
C TRP A 44 -4.84 14.88 -0.03
N TYR A 45 -4.70 16.09 0.49
CA TYR A 45 -4.32 16.39 1.88
C TYR A 45 -5.22 17.48 2.44
N SER A 46 -5.20 17.72 3.74
CA SER A 46 -6.10 18.70 4.35
C SER A 46 -5.63 20.14 4.11
N VAL A 47 -6.58 21.10 4.07
CA VAL A 47 -6.25 22.53 4.04
C VAL A 47 -5.38 22.92 5.23
N ALA A 48 -5.68 22.38 6.42
CA ALA A 48 -4.92 22.66 7.63
C ALA A 48 -3.44 22.21 7.50
N GLU A 49 -3.17 21.09 6.82
CA GLU A 49 -1.82 20.62 6.52
C GLU A 49 -1.08 21.53 5.53
N LEU A 50 -1.79 22.06 4.52
CA LEU A 50 -1.23 23.00 3.55
C LEU A 50 -0.80 24.31 4.21
N VAL A 51 -1.70 24.89 5.02
CA VAL A 51 -1.50 26.17 5.71
C VAL A 51 -0.48 26.05 6.85
N GLY A 52 -0.28 24.83 7.37
CA GLY A 52 0.70 24.52 8.42
C GLY A 52 0.13 24.48 9.84
N ASP A 53 -1.19 24.52 9.99
CA ASP A 53 -1.88 24.38 11.27
C ASP A 53 -1.95 22.92 11.74
N ALA A 54 -1.95 21.97 10.80
CA ALA A 54 -1.88 20.54 11.10
C ALA A 54 -0.48 19.97 10.80
N PRO A 55 0.02 19.02 11.63
CA PRO A 55 1.33 18.44 11.42
C PRO A 55 1.36 17.58 10.15
N THR A 56 2.29 17.87 9.25
CA THR A 56 2.59 17.03 8.09
C THR A 56 3.84 16.19 8.34
N ALA A 57 3.84 14.95 7.83
CA ALA A 57 5.04 14.13 7.87
C ALA A 57 6.17 14.82 7.11
N ARG A 58 7.30 15.05 7.79
CA ARG A 58 8.50 15.66 7.21
C ARG A 58 9.51 14.58 6.91
N PHE A 59 10.24 14.76 5.83
CA PHE A 59 11.37 13.90 5.47
C PHE A 59 12.48 14.74 4.84
N SER A 60 13.59 14.09 4.54
CA SER A 60 14.67 14.74 3.81
C SER A 60 15.12 13.87 2.66
N PHE A 61 15.48 14.50 1.55
CA PHE A 61 15.99 13.82 0.37
C PHE A 61 17.30 14.47 -0.09
N VAL A 62 18.07 13.72 -0.87
CA VAL A 62 19.38 14.17 -1.36
C VAL A 62 19.18 15.04 -2.60
N CYS A 63 19.69 16.26 -2.59
CA CYS A 63 19.70 17.14 -3.76
C CYS A 63 20.49 16.48 -4.90
N PRO A 64 19.94 16.39 -6.13
CA PRO A 64 20.63 15.73 -7.24
C PRO A 64 21.93 16.44 -7.65
N LYS A 65 22.00 17.78 -7.50
CA LYS A 65 23.18 18.58 -7.86
C LYS A 65 24.25 18.64 -6.79
N CYS A 66 23.93 19.15 -5.60
CA CYS A 66 24.93 19.39 -4.54
C CYS A 66 25.07 18.26 -3.52
N LYS A 67 24.25 17.20 -3.63
CA LYS A 67 24.19 16.07 -2.67
C LYS A 67 23.88 16.47 -1.22
N GLY A 68 23.49 17.72 -0.97
CA GLY A 68 23.00 18.17 0.34
C GLY A 68 21.64 17.58 0.67
N MET A 69 21.35 17.44 1.97
CA MET A 69 20.02 17.05 2.45
C MET A 69 19.07 18.24 2.31
N VAL A 70 17.93 18.01 1.65
CA VAL A 70 16.85 18.98 1.46
C VAL A 70 15.65 18.53 2.29
N PRO A 71 15.20 19.34 3.27
CA PRO A 71 13.99 19.05 4.01
C PRO A 71 12.76 19.28 3.12
N ALA A 72 11.79 18.36 3.18
CA ALA A 72 10.51 18.47 2.48
C ALA A 72 9.37 17.92 3.35
N ARG A 73 8.15 18.38 3.08
CA ARG A 73 6.93 17.80 3.66
C ARG A 73 6.36 16.77 2.71
N GLN A 74 5.57 15.84 3.25
CA GLN A 74 4.83 14.87 2.44
C GLN A 74 3.92 15.54 1.40
N ILE A 75 3.35 16.69 1.74
CA ILE A 75 2.52 17.50 0.84
C ILE A 75 3.32 18.15 -0.30
N ASP A 76 4.65 18.19 -0.21
CA ASP A 76 5.49 18.78 -1.27
C ASP A 76 5.91 17.73 -2.32
N VAL A 77 5.52 16.46 -2.16
CA VAL A 77 5.88 15.36 -3.08
C VAL A 77 5.37 15.65 -4.49
N GLY A 78 6.24 15.46 -5.48
CA GLY A 78 5.95 15.76 -6.90
C GLY A 78 6.15 17.23 -7.28
N LEU A 79 6.23 18.15 -6.31
CA LEU A 79 6.48 19.57 -6.55
C LEU A 79 7.98 19.88 -6.64
N GLU A 80 8.30 21.06 -7.17
CA GLU A 80 9.65 21.57 -7.21
C GLU A 80 9.95 22.41 -5.96
N THR A 81 10.99 22.04 -5.22
CA THR A 81 11.46 22.78 -4.05
C THR A 81 12.86 23.33 -4.27
N LYS A 82 13.15 24.51 -3.71
CA LYS A 82 14.49 25.10 -3.79
C LYS A 82 15.41 24.44 -2.76
N CYS A 83 16.56 23.95 -3.22
CA CYS A 83 17.59 23.44 -2.32
C CYS A 83 18.17 24.60 -1.47
N PRO A 84 18.22 24.49 -0.13
CA PRO A 84 18.76 25.55 0.73
C PRO A 84 20.26 25.76 0.57
N ARG A 85 21.00 24.78 0.03
CA ARG A 85 22.46 24.87 -0.17
C ARG A 85 22.85 25.46 -1.52
N CYS A 86 22.30 24.94 -2.61
CA CYS A 86 22.71 25.34 -3.98
C CYS A 86 21.63 26.10 -4.74
N GLN A 87 20.50 26.43 -4.10
CA GLN A 87 19.35 27.18 -4.64
C GLN A 87 18.70 26.60 -5.91
N THR A 88 19.13 25.41 -6.34
CA THR A 88 18.58 24.72 -7.49
C THR A 88 17.20 24.18 -7.16
N LEU A 89 16.28 24.27 -8.12
CA LEU A 89 14.99 23.60 -8.09
C LEU A 89 15.19 22.09 -8.23
N ALA A 90 14.73 21.34 -7.25
CA ALA A 90 14.74 19.88 -7.27
C ALA A 90 13.31 19.37 -7.07
N GLN A 91 12.91 18.41 -7.90
CA GLN A 91 11.63 17.73 -7.71
C GLN A 91 11.69 16.85 -6.46
N VAL A 92 10.68 16.97 -5.61
CA VAL A 92 10.58 16.19 -4.38
C VAL A 92 10.15 14.76 -4.72
N PRO A 93 10.97 13.75 -4.38
CA PRO A 93 10.65 12.35 -4.68
C PRO A 93 9.58 11.80 -3.74
N ASP A 94 8.74 10.89 -4.26
CA ASP A 94 7.85 10.11 -3.42
C ASP A 94 8.59 8.96 -2.74
N VAL A 95 8.96 9.19 -1.48
CA VAL A 95 9.65 8.19 -0.66
C VAL A 95 8.71 7.05 -0.23
N ARG A 96 7.40 7.31 -0.10
CA ARG A 96 6.42 6.31 0.33
C ARG A 96 6.11 5.34 -0.80
N ALA A 97 5.89 5.83 -2.02
CA ALA A 97 5.71 4.96 -3.18
C ALA A 97 6.89 4.01 -3.36
N ARG A 98 8.12 4.51 -3.15
CA ARG A 98 9.32 3.68 -3.25
C ARG A 98 9.39 2.60 -2.17
N GLN A 99 9.07 2.94 -0.91
CA GLN A 99 9.03 1.97 0.18
C GLN A 99 7.95 0.91 -0.04
N ASN A 100 6.75 1.33 -0.45
CA ASN A 100 5.64 0.43 -0.74
C ASN A 100 5.99 -0.52 -1.90
N ALA A 101 6.62 -0.03 -2.97
CA ALA A 101 7.04 -0.87 -4.09
C ALA A 101 8.09 -1.92 -3.69
N VAL A 102 9.01 -1.58 -2.78
CA VAL A 102 9.98 -2.54 -2.23
C VAL A 102 9.26 -3.58 -1.35
N MET A 103 8.36 -3.13 -0.48
CA MET A 103 7.58 -4.01 0.40
C MET A 103 6.69 -4.98 -0.40
N ASP A 104 6.01 -4.47 -1.43
CA ASP A 104 5.14 -5.26 -2.30
C ASP A 104 5.93 -6.34 -3.05
N ARG A 105 7.16 -6.06 -3.50
CA ARG A 105 8.03 -7.10 -4.09
C ARG A 105 8.37 -8.22 -3.10
N HIS A 106 8.61 -7.89 -1.83
CA HIS A 106 8.86 -8.89 -0.80
C HIS A 106 7.61 -9.74 -0.51
N LEU A 107 6.45 -9.10 -0.36
CA LEU A 107 5.18 -9.79 -0.13
C LEU A 107 4.77 -10.66 -1.32
N LEU A 108 5.01 -10.21 -2.56
CA LEU A 108 4.79 -10.99 -3.77
C LEU A 108 5.65 -12.25 -3.76
N LYS A 109 6.95 -12.14 -3.43
CA LYS A 109 7.83 -13.32 -3.33
C LYS A 109 7.35 -14.31 -2.26
N GLU A 110 6.96 -13.84 -1.08
CA GLU A 110 6.40 -14.69 -0.02
C GLU A 110 5.08 -15.36 -0.47
N ALA A 111 4.20 -14.62 -1.14
CA ALA A 111 2.94 -15.14 -1.66
C ALA A 111 3.16 -16.19 -2.76
N THR A 112 4.10 -15.97 -3.67
CA THR A 112 4.45 -16.95 -4.72
C THR A 112 5.01 -18.23 -4.11
N GLN A 113 5.89 -18.14 -3.11
CA GLN A 113 6.43 -19.32 -2.43
C GLN A 113 5.35 -20.12 -1.71
N THR A 114 4.44 -19.46 -1.00
CA THR A 114 3.33 -20.14 -0.32
C THR A 114 2.34 -20.77 -1.29
N LEU A 115 2.07 -20.13 -2.43
CA LEU A 115 1.25 -20.71 -3.51
C LEU A 115 1.91 -21.94 -4.13
N LEU A 116 3.21 -21.88 -4.43
CA LEU A 116 3.96 -23.03 -4.96
C LEU A 116 3.99 -24.20 -3.97
N ALA A 117 4.19 -23.92 -2.67
CA ALA A 117 4.14 -24.94 -1.64
C ALA A 117 2.74 -25.58 -1.54
N GLY A 118 1.68 -24.77 -1.57
CA GLY A 118 0.30 -25.26 -1.59
C GLY A 118 -0.01 -26.12 -2.82
N ALA A 119 0.47 -25.71 -4.00
CA ALA A 119 0.33 -26.48 -5.23
C ALA A 119 1.06 -27.83 -5.17
N ALA A 120 2.29 -27.85 -4.63
CA ALA A 120 3.05 -29.09 -4.47
C ALA A 120 2.35 -30.09 -3.53
N VAL A 121 1.83 -29.64 -2.39
CA VAL A 121 1.06 -30.48 -1.46
C VAL A 121 -0.19 -31.04 -2.14
N PHE A 122 -0.88 -30.24 -2.95
CA PHE A 122 -2.07 -30.69 -3.68
C PHE A 122 -1.72 -31.77 -4.72
N VAL A 123 -0.65 -31.58 -5.50
CA VAL A 123 -0.18 -32.57 -6.49
C VAL A 123 0.18 -33.89 -5.82
N VAL A 124 0.91 -33.85 -4.70
CA VAL A 124 1.24 -35.06 -3.93
C VAL A 124 -0.02 -35.75 -3.42
N GLY A 125 -0.96 -35.00 -2.82
CA GLY A 125 -2.22 -35.55 -2.31
C GLY A 125 -3.09 -36.19 -3.40
N ALA A 126 -3.19 -35.53 -4.56
CA ALA A 126 -3.90 -36.08 -5.72
C ALA A 126 -3.23 -37.36 -6.24
N GLY A 127 -1.89 -37.33 -6.40
CA GLY A 127 -1.11 -38.49 -6.85
C GLY A 127 -1.26 -39.70 -5.94
N THR A 128 -1.18 -39.50 -4.62
CA THR A 128 -1.39 -40.58 -3.64
C THR A 128 -2.81 -41.14 -3.68
N THR A 129 -3.81 -40.29 -3.96
CA THR A 129 -5.21 -40.72 -4.07
C THR A 129 -5.41 -41.61 -5.30
N VAL A 130 -4.84 -41.21 -6.44
CA VAL A 130 -4.90 -42.01 -7.69
C VAL A 130 -4.17 -43.34 -7.54
N ALA A 131 -2.96 -43.34 -6.98
CA ALA A 131 -2.21 -44.57 -6.75
C ALA A 131 -2.97 -45.54 -5.82
N SER A 132 -3.58 -45.03 -4.75
CA SER A 132 -4.39 -45.84 -3.84
C SER A 132 -5.63 -46.41 -4.53
N TYR A 133 -6.25 -45.66 -5.43
CA TYR A 133 -7.39 -46.14 -6.21
C TYR A 133 -6.99 -47.27 -7.18
N MET A 134 -5.83 -47.17 -7.83
CA MET A 134 -5.34 -48.21 -8.73
C MET A 134 -4.99 -49.51 -7.99
N ASP A 135 -4.28 -49.44 -6.85
CA ASP A 135 -3.95 -50.64 -6.07
C ASP A 135 -5.21 -51.34 -5.49
N ALA A 136 -6.26 -50.57 -5.18
CA ALA A 136 -7.54 -51.12 -4.72
C ALA A 136 -8.26 -51.93 -5.82
N ILE A 137 -8.16 -51.50 -7.09
CA ILE A 137 -8.73 -52.23 -8.23
C ILE A 137 -8.02 -53.57 -8.43
N ASP A 138 -6.69 -53.60 -8.34
CA ASP A 138 -5.90 -54.80 -8.61
C ASP A 138 -6.05 -55.88 -7.52
N ARG A 139 -6.29 -55.49 -6.25
CA ARG A 139 -6.34 -56.44 -5.12
C ARG A 139 -7.73 -56.85 -4.65
N GLY A 140 -8.80 -56.33 -5.26
CA GLY A 140 -10.18 -56.70 -4.93
C GLY A 140 -10.60 -56.40 -3.49
N GLY A 141 -9.91 -55.47 -2.81
CA GLY A 141 -10.03 -55.23 -1.37
C GLY A 141 -10.68 -53.89 -0.99
N THR A 142 -11.71 -53.96 -0.16
CA THR A 142 -12.50 -52.86 0.43
C THR A 142 -11.77 -52.12 1.56
N SER A 143 -10.71 -51.35 1.29
CA SER A 143 -10.04 -50.57 2.37
C SER A 143 -9.72 -49.10 2.06
N PHE A 144 -10.60 -48.22 2.57
CA PHE A 144 -10.39 -47.02 3.41
C PHE A 144 -9.26 -45.99 3.18
N TYR A 145 -8.52 -45.96 2.06
CA TYR A 145 -7.54 -44.88 1.83
C TYR A 145 -8.14 -43.53 1.37
N ILE A 146 -9.43 -43.49 1.04
CA ILE A 146 -10.11 -42.29 0.51
C ILE A 146 -10.18 -41.15 1.56
N PHE A 147 -10.16 -41.46 2.86
CA PHE A 147 -10.27 -40.44 3.92
C PHE A 147 -9.03 -39.56 4.08
N TRP A 148 -7.84 -40.05 3.74
CA TRP A 148 -6.61 -39.27 3.91
C TRP A 148 -6.45 -38.15 2.88
N GLY A 149 -6.94 -38.34 1.65
CA GLY A 149 -6.88 -37.31 0.60
C GLY A 149 -7.65 -36.04 0.97
N LEU A 150 -8.86 -36.19 1.54
CA LEU A 150 -9.68 -35.08 2.02
C LEU A 150 -9.09 -34.38 3.25
N ALA A 151 -8.50 -35.14 4.18
CA ALA A 151 -7.85 -34.58 5.36
C ALA A 151 -6.61 -33.75 4.99
N VAL A 152 -5.79 -34.23 4.05
CA VAL A 152 -4.61 -33.51 3.56
C VAL A 152 -5.01 -32.27 2.75
N ALA A 153 -6.04 -32.37 1.91
CA ALA A 153 -6.58 -31.21 1.18
C ALA A 153 -7.16 -30.15 2.14
N GLY A 154 -7.91 -30.56 3.17
CA GLY A 154 -8.45 -29.69 4.20
C GLY A 154 -7.36 -29.00 5.04
N ALA A 155 -6.31 -29.73 5.43
CA ALA A 155 -5.14 -29.17 6.11
C ALA A 155 -4.39 -28.17 5.23
N GLY A 156 -4.20 -28.48 3.94
CA GLY A 156 -3.60 -27.57 2.96
C GLY A 156 -4.39 -26.26 2.80
N MET A 157 -5.72 -26.35 2.78
CA MET A 157 -6.60 -25.16 2.73
C MET A 157 -6.54 -24.32 4.01
N MET A 158 -6.42 -24.93 5.20
CA MET A 158 -6.28 -24.16 6.45
C MET A 158 -4.93 -23.43 6.54
N ILE A 159 -3.84 -24.07 6.13
CA ILE A 159 -2.50 -23.46 6.13
C ILE A 159 -2.43 -22.29 5.13
N THR A 160 -2.95 -22.48 3.91
CA THR A 160 -2.99 -21.42 2.90
C THR A 160 -3.97 -20.29 3.24
N GLY A 161 -5.12 -20.62 3.84
CA GLY A 161 -6.12 -19.66 4.32
C GLY A 161 -5.61 -18.80 5.48
N GLN A 162 -4.90 -19.38 6.45
CA GLN A 162 -4.25 -18.62 7.52
C GLN A 162 -3.08 -17.76 7.02
N GLY A 163 -2.32 -18.24 6.03
CA GLY A 163 -1.25 -17.46 5.38
C GLY A 163 -1.75 -16.17 4.73
N ARG A 164 -2.88 -16.23 4.00
CA ARG A 164 -3.52 -15.03 3.40
C ARG A 164 -3.93 -14.00 4.44
N ARG A 165 -4.49 -14.41 5.58
CA ARG A 165 -4.88 -13.48 6.65
C ARG A 165 -3.66 -12.78 7.26
N ARG A 166 -2.55 -13.49 7.48
CA ARG A 166 -1.31 -12.89 8.01
C ARG A 166 -0.69 -11.86 7.06
N LEU A 167 -0.68 -12.13 5.76
CA LEU A 167 -0.17 -11.18 4.76
C LEU A 167 -1.01 -9.89 4.70
N TYR A 168 -2.33 -10.00 4.88
CA TYR A 168 -3.22 -8.84 4.91
C TYR A 168 -2.96 -7.92 6.11
N PHE A 169 -2.76 -8.49 7.31
CA PHE A 169 -2.45 -7.71 8.51
C PHE A 169 -1.06 -7.04 8.46
N LYS A 170 -0.10 -7.62 7.73
CA LYS A 170 1.24 -7.05 7.55
C LYS A 170 1.24 -5.84 6.60
N LYS A 171 0.33 -5.82 5.60
CA LYS A 171 0.19 -4.72 4.64
C LYS A 171 -0.53 -3.48 5.20
N TYR A 172 -1.41 -3.67 6.19
CA TYR A 172 -2.15 -2.58 6.85
C TYR A 172 -2.08 -2.74 8.37
N PRO A 173 -0.96 -2.41 9.02
CA PRO A 173 -0.94 -2.32 10.48
C PRO A 173 -1.95 -1.25 10.89
N LYS A 174 -3.03 -1.65 11.57
CA LYS A 174 -4.00 -0.71 12.13
C LYS A 174 -3.23 0.33 12.95
N GLY A 175 -3.44 1.60 12.60
CA GLY A 175 -2.64 2.75 13.02
C GLY A 175 -2.20 2.70 14.48
N GLY A 176 -0.89 2.83 14.67
CA GLY A 176 -0.33 3.22 15.95
C GLY A 176 -0.93 4.56 16.35
N LYS A 177 -1.57 4.57 17.52
CA LYS A 177 -1.93 5.80 18.21
C LYS A 177 -0.62 6.53 18.58
N HIS A 178 -0.39 7.67 17.96
CA HIS A 178 0.52 8.70 18.45
C HIS A 178 -0.20 10.03 18.36
#